data_AF-A0A968F164-F1
#
_entry.id   AF-A0A968F164-F1
#
_cell.length_a   1.000
_cell.length_b   1.000
_cell.length_c   1.000
_cell.angle_alpha   90.00
_cell.angle_beta   90.00
_cell.angle_gamma   90.00
#
_symmetry.space_group_name_H-M   'P 1'
#
loop_
_entity.id
_entity.type
_entity.pdbx_description
1 polymer ?
#
loop_
_entity_poly.entity_id
_entity_poly.type
_entity_poly.pdbx_seq_one_letter_code
_entity_poly.pdbx_strand_id
1 'polypeptide(L)'
;MINFEPHEEDRAMETYHTWVRLIELLPYYSWIIDRFHISTRLYQWQAYSKNYDFSWLEERLHALGFHLVFCIRTPESFAAAREERLNVSGNPSQYDDLQRFIEEQQTLRKLVDQSILPTLVLDISDNNIARATDKIADWLEETGGLRAK
;
A
#
# COMPACT_ATOMS: atom_id res chain seq x y z
N MET A 1 5.89 -5.22 6.41
CA MET A 1 5.30 -5.31 7.76
C MET A 1 4.00 -4.51 7.72
N ILE A 2 2.93 -5.03 8.34
CA ILE A 2 1.58 -4.41 8.30
C ILE A 2 1.03 -4.22 9.71
N ASN A 3 1.32 -5.14 10.62
CA ASN A 3 0.86 -5.11 12.00
C ASN A 3 2.00 -5.42 12.96
N PHE A 4 1.81 -5.01 14.21
CA PHE A 4 2.68 -5.30 15.35
C PHE A 4 1.88 -5.06 16.64
N GLU A 5 2.25 -5.77 17.71
CA GLU A 5 1.68 -5.59 19.04
C GLU A 5 2.27 -4.34 19.74
N PRO A 6 1.59 -3.73 20.72
CA PRO A 6 2.10 -2.52 21.38
C PRO A 6 3.51 -2.64 21.97
N HIS A 7 3.89 -3.82 22.47
CA HIS A 7 5.22 -4.06 23.02
C HIS A 7 6.32 -4.25 21.96
N GLU A 8 5.95 -4.31 20.68
CA GLU A 8 6.84 -4.49 19.55
C GLU A 8 7.11 -3.16 18.82
N GLU A 9 6.55 -2.05 19.30
CA GLU A 9 6.58 -0.73 18.65
C GLU A 9 8.00 -0.27 18.30
N ASP A 10 8.94 -0.33 19.24
CA ASP A 10 10.33 0.08 19.00
C ASP A 10 10.96 -0.75 17.87
N ARG A 11 10.71 -2.07 17.88
CA ARG A 11 11.20 -2.98 16.84
C ARG A 11 10.53 -2.70 15.49
N ALA A 12 9.25 -2.32 15.50
CA ALA A 12 8.53 -1.95 14.29
C ALA A 12 9.09 -0.66 13.68
N MET A 13 9.33 0.38 14.49
CA MET A 13 9.93 1.63 14.01
C MET A 13 11.35 1.40 13.49
N GLU A 14 12.17 0.62 14.21
CA GLU A 14 13.51 0.24 13.76
C GLU A 14 13.48 -0.52 12.42
N THR A 15 12.46 -1.36 12.21
CA THR A 15 12.27 -2.06 10.95
C THR A 15 12.06 -1.08 9.80
N TYR A 16 11.25 -0.03 9.97
CA TYR A 16 11.08 1.00 8.94
C TYR A 16 12.36 1.80 8.69
N HIS A 17 13.09 2.17 9.74
CA HIS A 17 14.39 2.83 9.60
C HIS A 17 15.37 1.97 8.81
N THR A 18 15.41 0.67 9.09
CA THR A 18 16.24 -0.29 8.38
C THR A 18 15.84 -0.42 6.92
N TRP A 19 14.54 -0.52 6.62
CA TRP A 19 14.03 -0.61 5.25
C TRP A 19 14.43 0.59 4.41
N VAL A 20 14.14 1.81 4.88
CA VAL A 20 14.48 3.00 4.11
C VAL A 20 16.00 3.17 3.98
N ARG A 21 16.77 2.78 5.00
CA ARG A 21 18.24 2.78 4.92
C ARG A 21 18.75 1.81 3.86
N LEU A 22 18.18 0.61 3.76
CA LEU A 22 18.55 -0.37 2.74
C LEU A 22 18.26 0.17 1.34
N ILE A 23 17.11 0.79 1.14
CA ILE A 23 16.71 1.38 -0.14
C ILE A 23 17.68 2.51 -0.54
N GLU A 24 18.03 3.40 0.40
CA GLU A 24 19.01 4.47 0.16
C GLU A 24 20.41 3.96 -0.20
N LEU A 25 20.81 2.81 0.33
CA LEU A 25 22.10 2.18 0.01
C LEU A 25 22.11 1.54 -1.38
N LEU A 26 20.93 1.30 -1.97
CA LEU A 26 20.76 0.63 -3.25
C LEU A 26 19.98 1.51 -4.24
N PRO A 27 20.46 2.74 -4.54
CA PRO A 27 19.69 3.75 -5.28
C PRO A 27 19.43 3.38 -6.75
N TYR A 28 20.17 2.42 -7.30
CA TYR A 28 20.03 1.96 -8.69
C TYR A 28 19.18 0.69 -8.83
N TYR A 29 18.64 0.16 -7.73
CA TYR A 29 17.76 -0.99 -7.76
C TYR A 29 16.30 -0.54 -7.83
N SER A 30 15.50 -1.26 -8.61
CA SER A 30 14.05 -1.09 -8.64
C SER A 30 13.42 -1.80 -7.45
N TRP A 31 12.53 -1.10 -6.74
CA TRP A 31 11.80 -1.64 -5.60
C TRP A 31 10.30 -1.61 -5.89
N ILE A 32 9.62 -2.74 -5.66
CA ILE A 32 8.16 -2.81 -5.61
C ILE A 32 7.80 -3.35 -4.23
N ILE A 33 7.06 -2.54 -3.46
CA ILE A 33 6.70 -2.88 -2.08
C ILE A 33 5.18 -3.07 -2.03
N ASP A 34 4.74 -4.31 -1.91
CA ASP A 34 3.33 -4.63 -1.62
C ASP A 34 3.05 -4.40 -0.13
N ARG A 35 2.16 -3.45 0.16
CA ARG A 35 1.71 -3.03 1.51
C ARG A 35 2.84 -2.59 2.44
N PHE A 36 2.78 -1.33 2.90
CA PHE A 36 3.85 -0.72 3.68
C PHE A 36 3.33 0.14 4.84
N HIS A 37 3.82 1.37 4.98
CA HIS A 37 3.53 2.26 6.11
C HIS A 37 2.06 2.68 6.18
N ILE A 38 1.40 2.98 5.05
CA ILE A 38 -0.02 3.35 5.04
C ILE A 38 -0.91 2.19 5.52
N SER A 39 -0.66 0.97 5.04
CA SER A 39 -1.37 -0.22 5.52
C SER A 39 -1.16 -0.44 7.03
N THR A 40 0.02 -0.08 7.52
CA THR A 40 0.33 -0.15 8.96
C THR A 40 -0.41 0.91 9.75
N ARG A 41 -0.48 2.15 9.27
CA ARG A 41 -1.31 3.20 9.87
C ARG A 41 -2.77 2.76 9.97
N LEU A 42 -3.31 2.19 8.90
CA LEU A 42 -4.69 1.67 8.88
C LEU A 42 -4.88 0.60 9.97
N TYR A 43 -4.06 -0.44 9.97
CA TYR A 43 -4.20 -1.54 10.92
C TYR A 43 -4.07 -1.05 12.37
N GLN A 44 -3.04 -0.27 12.66
CA GLN A 44 -2.77 0.22 14.01
C GLN A 44 -3.87 1.17 14.52
N TRP A 45 -4.46 1.97 13.63
CA TRP A 45 -5.66 2.74 13.96
C TRP A 45 -6.80 1.79 14.31
N GLN A 46 -7.16 0.86 13.43
CA GLN A 46 -8.33 0.01 13.64
C GLN A 46 -8.21 -0.90 14.86
N ALA A 47 -7.03 -1.48 15.09
CA ALA A 47 -6.80 -2.43 16.18
C ALA A 47 -6.57 -1.75 17.53
N TYR A 48 -5.85 -0.62 17.56
CA TYR A 48 -5.33 -0.02 18.79
C TYR A 48 -5.67 1.46 18.95
N SER A 49 -6.47 2.04 18.05
CA SER A 49 -6.79 3.47 18.02
C SER A 49 -5.54 4.37 17.99
N LYS A 50 -4.43 3.87 17.42
CA LYS A 50 -3.16 4.57 17.36
C LYS A 50 -2.77 4.87 15.92
N ASN A 51 -2.72 6.16 15.60
CA ASN A 51 -2.26 6.66 14.30
C ASN A 51 -0.78 7.04 14.40
N TYR A 52 0.08 6.27 13.75
CA TYR A 52 1.52 6.53 13.70
C TYR A 52 1.86 7.59 12.65
N ASP A 53 2.77 8.49 13.01
CA ASP A 53 3.32 9.45 12.08
C ASP A 53 4.49 8.84 11.28
N PHE A 54 4.31 8.80 9.96
CA PHE A 54 5.31 8.31 9.01
C PHE A 54 5.82 9.42 8.07
N SER A 55 5.59 10.70 8.41
CA SER A 55 6.09 11.86 7.65
C SER A 55 7.60 11.75 7.35
N TRP A 56 8.40 11.42 8.36
CA TRP A 56 9.85 11.20 8.24
C TRP A 56 10.23 10.12 7.22
N LEU A 57 9.38 9.09 7.06
CA LEU A 57 9.61 8.00 6.13
C LEU A 57 9.23 8.44 4.72
N GLU A 58 8.08 9.10 4.56
CA GLU A 58 7.63 9.59 3.27
C GLU A 58 8.55 10.66 2.70
N GLU A 59 9.12 11.55 3.51
CA GLU A 59 10.12 12.54 3.09
C GLU A 59 11.32 11.86 2.42
N ARG A 60 11.81 10.78 3.03
CA ARG A 60 12.95 10.00 2.51
C ARG A 60 12.57 9.20 1.26
N LEU A 61 11.40 8.56 1.25
CA LEU A 61 10.89 7.86 0.07
C LEU A 61 10.66 8.82 -1.11
N HIS A 62 10.12 10.01 -0.85
CA HIS A 62 9.89 11.04 -1.86
C HIS A 62 11.20 11.54 -2.48
N ALA A 63 12.23 11.75 -1.64
CA ALA A 63 13.58 12.11 -2.08
C ALA A 63 14.17 11.05 -3.02
N LEU A 64 13.90 9.76 -2.77
CA LEU A 64 14.32 8.63 -3.60
C LEU A 64 13.45 8.41 -4.84
N GLY A 65 12.37 9.19 -5.02
CA GLY A 65 11.48 9.07 -6.18
C GLY A 65 10.48 7.93 -6.08
N PHE A 66 10.13 7.46 -4.88
CA PHE A 66 9.04 6.50 -4.72
C PHE A 66 7.70 7.08 -5.13
N HIS A 67 6.90 6.22 -5.73
CA HIS A 67 5.56 6.49 -6.21
C HIS A 67 4.58 5.53 -5.53
N LEU A 68 3.40 6.03 -5.20
CA LEU A 68 2.35 5.25 -4.56
C LEU A 68 1.29 4.87 -5.60
N VAL A 69 1.04 3.57 -5.76
CA VAL A 69 -0.10 3.07 -6.55
C VAL A 69 -1.19 2.64 -5.58
N PHE A 70 -2.31 3.36 -5.58
CA PHE A 70 -3.48 3.04 -4.78
C PHE A 70 -4.53 2.34 -5.63
N CYS A 71 -4.52 1.02 -5.59
CA CYS A 71 -5.53 0.19 -6.27
C CYS A 71 -6.86 0.26 -5.52
N ILE A 72 -7.92 0.63 -6.23
CA ILE A 72 -9.28 0.69 -5.72
C ILE A 72 -10.18 -0.31 -6.44
N ARG A 73 -11.29 -0.64 -5.77
CA ARG A 73 -12.33 -1.52 -6.29
C ARG A 73 -13.69 -0.94 -5.92
N THR A 74 -14.62 -0.95 -6.87
CA THR A 74 -16.03 -0.64 -6.64
C THR A 74 -16.67 -1.66 -5.68
N PRO A 75 -17.49 -1.22 -4.70
CA PRO A 75 -18.16 -2.13 -3.75
C PRO A 75 -18.84 -3.33 -4.43
N GLU A 76 -19.46 -3.09 -5.59
CA GLU A 76 -20.24 -4.08 -6.33
C GLU A 76 -19.39 -5.23 -6.89
N SER A 77 -18.09 -4.99 -7.13
CA SER A 77 -17.20 -6.01 -7.71
C SER A 77 -16.50 -6.89 -6.67
N PHE A 78 -16.67 -6.64 -5.37
CA PHE A 78 -16.06 -7.46 -4.30
C PHE A 78 -16.55 -8.90 -4.30
N ALA A 79 -17.83 -9.12 -4.59
CA ALA A 79 -18.40 -10.47 -4.61
C ALA A 79 -17.72 -11.35 -5.67
N ALA A 80 -17.59 -10.85 -6.91
CA ALA A 80 -16.89 -11.54 -7.98
C ALA A 80 -15.40 -11.76 -7.66
N ALA A 81 -14.74 -10.74 -7.09
CA ALA A 81 -13.34 -10.86 -6.68
C ALA A 81 -13.11 -11.93 -5.61
N ARG A 82 -14.05 -12.08 -4.67
CA ARG A 82 -14.02 -13.12 -3.64
C ARG A 82 -14.05 -14.51 -4.26
N GLU A 83 -14.91 -14.75 -5.25
CA GLU A 83 -15.01 -16.06 -5.92
C GLU A 83 -13.69 -16.49 -6.53
N GLU A 84 -13.02 -15.59 -7.25
CA GLU A 84 -11.69 -15.85 -7.81
C GLU A 84 -10.66 -16.11 -6.70
N ARG A 85 -10.71 -15.32 -5.61
CA ARG A 85 -9.72 -15.38 -4.54
C ARG A 85 -9.84 -16.62 -3.66
N LEU A 86 -11.05 -17.16 -3.48
CA LEU A 86 -11.30 -18.37 -2.70
C LEU A 86 -10.59 -19.59 -3.28
N ASN A 87 -10.31 -19.63 -4.58
CA ASN A 87 -9.60 -20.73 -5.24
C ASN A 87 -8.14 -20.88 -4.77
N VAL A 88 -7.55 -19.80 -4.25
CA VAL A 88 -6.11 -19.71 -3.95
C VAL A 88 -5.83 -19.16 -2.54
N SER A 89 -6.86 -18.98 -1.72
CA SER A 89 -6.70 -18.37 -0.40
C SER A 89 -6.23 -19.40 0.65
N GLY A 90 -5.15 -19.08 1.35
CA GLY A 90 -4.71 -19.82 2.54
C GLY A 90 -5.53 -19.52 3.80
N ASN A 91 -6.42 -18.52 3.75
CA ASN A 91 -7.37 -18.22 4.84
C ASN A 91 -8.71 -17.76 4.25
N PRO A 92 -9.59 -18.67 3.82
CA PRO A 92 -10.88 -18.32 3.20
C PRO A 92 -11.82 -17.50 4.10
N SER A 93 -11.80 -17.75 5.41
CA SER A 93 -12.71 -17.11 6.40
C SER A 93 -12.57 -15.58 6.47
N GLN A 94 -11.43 -15.03 6.05
CA GLN A 94 -11.25 -13.58 6.00
C GLN A 94 -12.23 -12.88 5.06
N TYR A 95 -12.83 -13.63 4.11
CA TYR A 95 -13.78 -13.12 3.14
C TYR A 95 -15.25 -13.38 3.53
N ASP A 96 -15.53 -13.77 4.77
CA ASP A 96 -16.90 -13.98 5.24
C ASP A 96 -17.66 -12.65 5.38
N ASP A 97 -16.93 -11.57 5.68
CA ASP A 97 -17.47 -10.22 5.77
C ASP A 97 -16.76 -9.28 4.76
N LEU A 98 -17.41 -9.07 3.62
CA LEU A 98 -16.90 -8.16 2.58
C LEU A 98 -17.02 -6.68 2.95
N GLN A 99 -17.89 -6.35 3.89
CA GLN A 99 -18.13 -4.96 4.31
C GLN A 99 -16.86 -4.36 4.93
N ARG A 100 -16.09 -5.17 5.66
CA ARG A 100 -14.80 -4.76 6.21
C ARG A 100 -13.83 -4.23 5.16
N PHE A 101 -13.73 -4.91 4.01
CA PHE A 101 -12.83 -4.46 2.94
C PHE A 101 -13.31 -3.17 2.26
N ILE A 102 -14.62 -2.98 2.16
CA ILE A 102 -15.23 -1.76 1.62
C ILE A 102 -14.91 -0.57 2.54
N GLU A 103 -15.07 -0.74 3.85
CA GLU A 103 -14.78 0.29 4.86
C GLU A 103 -13.28 0.58 4.99
N GLU A 104 -12.45 -0.47 4.92
CA GLU A 104 -10.99 -0.34 4.88
C GLU A 104 -10.57 0.51 3.67
N GLN A 105 -11.17 0.31 2.49
CA GLN A 105 -10.86 1.11 1.30
C GLN A 105 -11.15 2.61 1.51
N GLN A 106 -12.27 2.94 2.14
CA GLN A 106 -12.62 4.33 2.44
C GLN A 106 -11.62 4.96 3.41
N THR A 107 -11.15 4.19 4.39
CA THR A 107 -10.15 4.66 5.36
C THR A 107 -8.77 4.79 4.73
N LEU A 108 -8.36 3.82 3.92
CA LEU A 108 -7.14 3.86 3.12
C LEU A 108 -7.10 5.08 2.22
N ARG A 109 -8.21 5.40 1.51
CA ARG A 109 -8.32 6.60 0.68
C ARG A 109 -7.93 7.86 1.46
N LYS A 110 -8.49 8.04 2.66
CA LYS A 110 -8.18 9.18 3.53
C LYS A 110 -6.71 9.22 3.96
N LEU A 111 -6.11 8.08 4.25
CA LEU A 111 -4.69 8.00 4.64
C LEU A 111 -3.76 8.25 3.45
N VAL A 112 -4.12 7.77 2.27
CA VAL A 112 -3.41 8.02 1.01
C VAL A 112 -3.49 9.51 0.63
N ASP A 113 -4.64 10.15 0.82
CA ASP A 113 -4.80 11.60 0.56
C ASP A 113 -3.96 12.50 1.49
N GLN A 114 -3.44 11.94 2.58
CA GLN A 114 -2.50 12.62 3.47
C GLN A 114 -1.02 12.38 3.09
N SER A 115 -0.75 11.48 2.14
CA SER A 115 0.61 11.14 1.73
C SER A 115 1.21 12.24 0.88
N ILE A 116 2.51 12.49 1.05
CA ILE A 116 3.26 13.40 0.16
C ILE A 116 3.77 12.71 -1.12
N LEU A 117 3.63 11.38 -1.21
CA LEU A 117 4.14 10.64 -2.36
C LEU A 117 3.25 10.89 -3.60
N PRO A 118 3.85 11.06 -4.80
CA PRO A 118 3.08 11.05 -6.04
C PRO A 118 2.22 9.79 -6.11
N THR A 119 0.92 9.96 -6.32
CA THR A 119 -0.05 8.87 -6.18
C THR A 119 -0.85 8.67 -7.45
N LEU A 120 -0.88 7.43 -7.94
CA LEU A 120 -1.82 6.97 -8.95
C LEU A 120 -2.98 6.23 -8.26
N VAL A 121 -4.21 6.71 -8.43
CA VAL A 121 -5.41 5.97 -8.03
C VAL A 121 -5.88 5.15 -9.22
N LEU A 122 -5.93 3.82 -9.06
CA LEU A 122 -6.20 2.89 -10.15
C LEU A 122 -7.38 1.97 -9.83
N ASP A 123 -8.45 2.07 -10.61
CA ASP A 123 -9.58 1.13 -10.51
C ASP A 123 -9.24 -0.22 -11.17
N ILE A 124 -9.29 -1.27 -10.37
CA ILE A 124 -9.02 -2.67 -10.74
C ILE A 124 -10.29 -3.55 -10.68
N SER A 125 -11.48 -2.95 -10.66
CA SER A 125 -12.75 -3.67 -10.49
C SER A 125 -13.02 -4.74 -11.56
N ASP A 126 -12.49 -4.55 -12.77
CA ASP A 126 -12.67 -5.45 -13.91
C ASP A 126 -11.59 -6.53 -14.05
N ASN A 127 -10.66 -6.63 -13.09
CA ASN A 127 -9.57 -7.61 -13.08
C ASN A 127 -8.69 -7.61 -14.34
N ASN A 128 -8.66 -6.52 -15.13
CA ASN A 128 -7.81 -6.43 -16.32
C ASN A 128 -6.37 -6.09 -15.93
N ILE A 129 -5.58 -7.11 -15.64
CA ILE A 129 -4.18 -6.99 -15.19
C ILE A 129 -3.32 -6.25 -16.21
N ALA A 130 -3.41 -6.61 -17.50
CA ALA A 130 -2.60 -6.00 -18.56
C ALA A 130 -2.83 -4.49 -18.62
N ARG A 131 -4.10 -4.06 -18.66
CA ARG A 131 -4.43 -2.64 -18.66
C ARG A 131 -3.94 -1.92 -17.39
N ALA A 132 -4.03 -2.58 -16.24
CA ALA A 132 -3.57 -2.01 -14.97
C ALA A 132 -2.05 -1.82 -14.97
N THR A 133 -1.28 -2.81 -15.42
CA THR A 133 0.18 -2.75 -15.48
C THR A 133 0.66 -1.73 -16.50
N ASP A 134 0.02 -1.65 -17.68
CA ASP A 134 0.37 -0.68 -18.71
C ASP A 134 0.17 0.75 -18.18
N LYS A 135 -0.99 1.03 -17.56
CA LYS A 135 -1.26 2.33 -16.93
C LYS A 135 -0.25 2.71 -15.85
N ILE A 136 0.19 1.74 -15.04
CA ILE A 136 1.21 1.98 -14.01
C ILE A 136 2.55 2.30 -14.67
N ALA A 137 2.95 1.55 -15.69
CA ALA A 137 4.20 1.76 -16.40
C ALA A 137 4.24 3.11 -17.12
N ASP A 138 3.18 3.45 -17.86
CA ASP A 138 3.02 4.75 -18.55
C ASP A 138 3.11 5.90 -17.55
N TRP A 139 2.38 5.80 -16.43
CA TRP A 139 2.40 6.83 -15.39
C TRP A 139 3.78 6.97 -14.73
N LEU A 140 4.47 5.87 -14.42
CA LEU A 140 5.82 5.92 -13.87
C LEU A 140 6.81 6.54 -14.87
N GLU A 141 6.62 6.34 -16.17
CA GLU A 141 7.43 7.01 -17.19
C GLU A 141 7.17 8.52 -17.19
N GLU A 142 5.90 8.93 -17.22
CA GLU A 142 5.46 10.33 -17.22
C GLU A 142 5.93 11.11 -15.99
N THR A 143 5.94 10.50 -14.82
CA THR A 143 6.36 11.14 -13.56
C THR A 143 7.85 10.96 -13.24
N GLY A 144 8.60 10.27 -14.09
CA GLY A 144 10.03 10.01 -13.90
C GLY A 144 10.36 8.95 -12.85
N GLY A 145 9.38 8.13 -12.44
CA GLY A 145 9.55 7.02 -11.49
C GLY A 145 10.35 5.83 -12.03
N LEU A 146 10.68 5.80 -13.33
CA LEU A 146 11.52 4.76 -13.94
C LEU A 146 13.02 5.10 -13.96
N ARG A 147 13.44 6.22 -13.36
CA ARG A 147 14.83 6.66 -13.33
C ARG A 147 15.26 6.95 -11.90
N ALA A 148 16.50 6.59 -11.56
CA ALA A 148 17.10 7.02 -10.31
C ALA A 148 17.18 8.56 -10.29
N LYS A 149 16.82 9.16 -9.15
CA LYS A 149 16.99 10.60 -8.91
C LYS A 149 18.42 10.93 -8.50
#